data_AF-A0A814RKE8-F1
#
_entry.id   AF-A0A814RKE8-F1
#
_cell.length_a   1.000
_cell.length_b   1.000
_cell.length_c   1.000
_cell.angle_alpha   90.00
_cell.angle_beta   90.00
_cell.angle_gamma   90.00
#
_symmetry.space_group_name_H-M   'P 1'
#
loop_
_entity.id
_entity.type
_entity.pdbx_description
1 polymer ?
#
loop_
_entity_poly.entity_id
_entity_poly.type
_entity_poly.pdbx_seq_one_letter_code
_entity_poly.pdbx_strand_id
1 'polypeptide(L)'
;MATLRRPSTSRRKLALIIGNNNYFRPESKLRHCINDANDLSEVLSNVRFHVTTKLDLTSSQMIATINSFSKTINDGDLVLFYFSGHGYQIKGTNYLMPIDDGQIETEDDVEDFAVPVERTIKRLAEKTSSYVTICILDCCRLYWPKRSPKPKAVTEGKGLHTMKSPAGTFIQFACDADQTASDGLDDDRNGLFTKHLLKHIANPNEDIVQIFQGIAADVFEESNRTQRPLSINALYRRGHVYLNETPPNNPGRGLLSRNLEISTKWKQHGTTIAGGYGNGTQTNQLYCPHGIGIHTSEHKIYIADLGNHRIVEWKCGANNGQVVAGGNGKGNRADQLNRPTDVIVDRITDTLIICDYGNRRVVRCSRRNRLNQQTIISNINCCGLTVDFFGDLYVSDADNHEVRRWRQGETYGTVVAGGNGKGDHLNQLNFPTFIFVDQDVSVYVSDRNNNRIMKWKKDAKEGIVVAGGHGQGNSLAQLSHPEGVIVDQFGSIYIADCYNHRIVRWLRGATEGTVVVGEKGRGKQTNQFSCPTGVAIDREGRLYVVDCSNDRVQKFDVDTA
;
A
#
# COMPACT_ATOMS: atom_id res chain seq x y z
N MET A 1 54.56 -8.08 6.85
CA MET A 1 53.43 -8.21 5.90
C MET A 1 52.35 -9.07 6.53
N ALA A 2 51.39 -8.46 7.22
CA ALA A 2 50.21 -9.15 7.74
C ALA A 2 49.00 -8.63 6.96
N THR A 3 48.41 -9.51 6.15
CA THR A 3 47.21 -9.26 5.36
C THR A 3 46.02 -9.10 6.31
N LEU A 4 45.65 -7.86 6.60
CA LEU A 4 44.38 -7.52 7.25
C LEU A 4 43.24 -7.97 6.32
N ARG A 5 42.61 -9.10 6.66
CA ARG A 5 41.36 -9.55 6.07
C ARG A 5 40.30 -8.46 6.28
N ARG A 6 39.82 -7.86 5.19
CA ARG A 6 38.67 -6.93 5.21
C ARG A 6 37.43 -7.69 5.75
N PRO A 7 36.65 -7.14 6.70
CA PRO A 7 35.35 -7.73 7.06
C PRO A 7 34.41 -7.64 5.85
N SER A 8 33.72 -8.74 5.52
CA SER A 8 32.71 -8.74 4.47
C SER A 8 31.53 -7.85 4.89
N THR A 9 31.22 -6.83 4.10
CA THR A 9 30.13 -5.87 4.35
C THR A 9 28.73 -6.41 4.03
N SER A 10 28.54 -7.73 4.04
CA SER A 10 27.25 -8.39 3.79
C SER A 10 26.55 -8.66 5.12
N ARG A 11 25.34 -8.11 5.31
CA ARG A 11 24.50 -8.39 6.48
C ARG A 11 24.13 -9.88 6.52
N ARG A 12 24.04 -10.45 7.73
CA ARG A 12 23.67 -11.85 7.91
C ARG A 12 22.16 -12.00 7.79
N LYS A 13 21.75 -12.96 6.96
CA LYS A 13 20.35 -13.34 6.73
C LYS A 13 20.13 -14.72 7.34
N LEU A 14 19.15 -14.85 8.22
CA LEU A 14 18.80 -16.09 8.93
C LEU A 14 17.35 -16.44 8.64
N ALA A 15 17.06 -17.71 8.36
CA ALA A 15 15.69 -18.18 8.19
C ALA A 15 15.42 -19.40 9.08
N LEU A 16 14.26 -19.42 9.73
CA LEU A 16 13.67 -20.61 10.33
C LEU A 16 12.41 -20.97 9.55
N ILE A 17 12.38 -22.19 9.02
CA ILE A 17 11.27 -22.73 8.22
C ILE A 17 10.73 -23.96 8.95
N ILE A 18 9.43 -23.96 9.22
CA ILE A 18 8.72 -25.10 9.80
C ILE A 18 7.61 -25.52 8.83
N GLY A 19 7.56 -26.80 8.45
CA GLY A 19 6.48 -27.36 7.65
C GLY A 19 5.88 -28.60 8.29
N ASN A 20 4.58 -28.59 8.59
CA ASN A 20 3.88 -29.69 9.25
C ASN A 20 2.81 -30.27 8.32
N ASN A 21 2.97 -31.56 7.95
CA ASN A 21 2.01 -32.32 7.15
C ASN A 21 1.39 -33.47 7.93
N ASN A 22 2.21 -34.21 8.69
CA ASN A 22 1.86 -35.51 9.24
C ASN A 22 1.23 -35.39 10.63
N TYR A 23 0.14 -34.63 10.71
CA TYR A 23 -0.70 -34.56 11.90
C TYR A 23 -1.16 -35.94 12.36
N PHE A 24 -1.27 -36.12 13.68
CA PHE A 24 -1.64 -37.37 14.33
C PHE A 24 -3.03 -37.82 13.89
N ARG A 25 -3.99 -36.89 13.85
CA ARG A 25 -5.35 -37.18 13.36
C ARG A 25 -5.34 -37.37 11.83
N PRO A 26 -5.83 -38.50 11.29
CA PRO A 26 -5.83 -38.76 9.85
C PRO A 26 -6.51 -37.64 9.02
N GLU A 27 -7.60 -37.06 9.54
CA GLU A 27 -8.36 -35.98 8.91
C GLU A 27 -7.67 -34.61 8.94
N SER A 28 -6.62 -34.46 9.77
CA SER A 28 -5.81 -33.25 9.85
C SER A 28 -4.60 -33.29 8.92
N LYS A 29 -4.29 -34.41 8.27
CA LYS A 29 -3.09 -34.51 7.43
C LYS A 29 -3.15 -33.56 6.23
N LEU A 30 -2.05 -32.86 6.00
CA LEU A 30 -1.83 -32.00 4.83
C LEU A 30 -0.86 -32.67 3.86
N ARG A 31 -0.85 -32.22 2.61
CA ARG A 31 -0.08 -32.84 1.53
C ARG A 31 1.16 -32.04 1.18
N HIS A 32 1.07 -30.71 1.15
CA HIS A 32 2.10 -29.90 0.48
C HIS A 32 2.98 -29.07 1.41
N CYS A 33 2.67 -28.95 2.71
CA CYS A 33 3.43 -28.10 3.64
C CYS A 33 4.91 -28.51 3.79
N ILE A 34 5.25 -29.81 3.70
CA ILE A 34 6.65 -30.25 3.66
C ILE A 34 7.36 -29.80 2.38
N ASN A 35 6.69 -29.91 1.23
CA ASN A 35 7.26 -29.45 -0.04
C ASN A 35 7.46 -27.94 -0.01
N ASP A 36 6.48 -27.20 0.51
CA ASP A 36 6.55 -25.77 0.69
C ASP A 36 7.75 -25.33 1.51
N ALA A 37 7.98 -26.00 2.66
CA ALA A 37 9.13 -25.73 3.51
C ALA A 37 10.46 -26.05 2.81
N ASN A 38 10.55 -27.18 2.11
CA ASN A 38 11.79 -27.61 1.43
C ASN A 38 12.12 -26.70 0.23
N ASP A 39 11.14 -26.39 -0.61
CA ASP A 39 11.36 -25.58 -1.81
C ASP A 39 11.69 -24.12 -1.42
N LEU A 40 11.03 -23.58 -0.38
CA LEU A 40 11.38 -22.25 0.15
C LEU A 40 12.78 -22.25 0.78
N SER A 41 13.16 -23.33 1.46
CA SER A 41 14.52 -23.49 2.00
C SER A 41 15.58 -23.39 0.91
N GLU A 42 15.34 -24.03 -0.24
CA GLU A 42 16.25 -23.99 -1.38
C GLU A 42 16.35 -22.57 -1.97
N VAL A 43 15.20 -21.92 -2.24
CA VAL A 43 15.17 -20.56 -2.79
C VAL A 43 15.85 -19.56 -1.85
N LEU A 44 15.58 -19.62 -0.53
CA LEU A 44 16.19 -18.73 0.45
C LEU A 44 17.70 -18.94 0.59
N SER A 45 18.16 -20.19 0.48
CA SER A 45 19.59 -20.51 0.46
C SER A 45 20.27 -19.87 -0.77
N ASN A 46 19.62 -19.91 -1.93
CA ASN A 46 20.11 -19.29 -3.16
C ASN A 46 20.23 -17.75 -3.06
N VAL A 47 19.39 -17.12 -2.24
CA VAL A 47 19.45 -15.67 -1.94
C VAL A 47 20.22 -15.34 -0.64
N ARG A 48 21.09 -16.27 -0.23
CA ARG A 48 22.10 -16.16 0.85
C ARG A 48 21.56 -16.10 2.28
N PHE A 49 20.40 -16.70 2.53
CA PHE A 49 19.97 -16.99 3.90
C PHE A 49 20.71 -18.20 4.46
N HIS A 50 21.00 -18.16 5.75
CA HIS A 50 21.34 -19.36 6.51
C HIS A 50 20.03 -19.95 7.01
N VAL A 51 19.58 -21.02 6.36
CA VAL A 51 18.26 -21.61 6.59
C VAL A 51 18.35 -22.76 7.59
N THR A 52 17.48 -22.74 8.59
CA THR A 52 17.18 -23.87 9.48
C THR A 52 15.80 -24.39 9.14
N THR A 53 15.74 -25.56 8.50
CA THR A 53 14.46 -26.19 8.12
C THR A 53 14.13 -27.33 9.06
N LYS A 54 12.90 -27.37 9.55
CA LYS A 54 12.37 -28.41 10.42
C LYS A 54 10.99 -28.84 9.92
N LEU A 55 10.72 -30.14 9.97
CA LEU A 55 9.51 -30.72 9.41
C LEU A 55 8.81 -31.56 10.48
N ASP A 56 7.48 -31.58 10.43
CA ASP A 56 6.62 -32.42 11.27
C ASP A 56 6.98 -32.37 12.76
N LEU A 57 6.92 -31.16 13.32
CA LEU A 57 7.29 -30.93 14.71
C LEU A 57 6.11 -31.09 15.67
N THR A 58 6.35 -31.79 16.77
CA THR A 58 5.46 -31.78 17.94
C THR A 58 5.50 -30.43 18.65
N SER A 59 4.55 -30.17 19.56
CA SER A 59 4.48 -28.92 20.33
C SER A 59 5.82 -28.58 21.01
N SER A 60 6.34 -29.57 21.77
CA SER A 60 7.61 -29.43 22.48
C SER A 60 8.79 -29.16 21.54
N GLN A 61 8.81 -29.80 20.37
CA GLN A 61 9.85 -29.61 19.37
C GLN A 61 9.75 -28.26 18.67
N MET A 62 8.55 -27.76 18.36
CA MET A 62 8.35 -26.42 17.81
C MET A 62 8.87 -25.35 18.77
N ILE A 63 8.46 -25.43 20.04
CA ILE A 63 8.89 -24.50 21.09
C ILE A 63 10.41 -24.55 21.26
N ALA A 64 11.00 -25.75 21.36
CA ALA A 64 12.44 -25.91 21.49
C ALA A 64 13.21 -25.36 20.28
N THR A 65 12.70 -25.61 19.07
CA THR A 65 13.29 -25.13 17.81
C THR A 65 13.29 -23.60 17.75
N ILE A 66 12.13 -22.96 17.98
CA ILE A 66 11.99 -21.50 17.99
C ILE A 66 12.91 -20.89 19.05
N ASN A 67 12.96 -21.48 20.25
CA ASN A 67 13.85 -21.03 21.31
C ASN A 67 15.32 -21.15 20.92
N SER A 68 15.73 -22.28 20.34
CA SER A 68 17.12 -22.48 19.90
C SER A 68 17.50 -21.52 18.78
N PHE A 69 16.64 -21.33 17.79
CA PHE A 69 16.85 -20.38 16.71
C PHE A 69 16.93 -18.94 17.23
N SER A 70 16.05 -18.53 18.16
CA SER A 70 16.09 -17.18 18.74
C SER A 70 17.41 -16.85 19.46
N LYS A 71 18.15 -17.87 19.90
CA LYS A 71 19.48 -17.70 20.52
C LYS A 71 20.60 -17.49 19.50
N THR A 72 20.38 -17.78 18.22
CA THR A 72 21.38 -17.56 17.16
C THR A 72 21.31 -16.15 16.56
N ILE A 73 20.17 -15.47 16.77
CA ILE A 73 19.90 -14.11 16.27
C ILE A 73 20.71 -13.09 17.05
N ASN A 74 21.37 -12.20 16.31
CA ASN A 74 22.07 -11.02 16.80
C ASN A 74 21.35 -9.76 16.30
N ASP A 75 21.58 -8.66 17.01
CA ASP A 75 21.08 -7.37 16.56
C ASP A 75 21.69 -6.99 15.19
N GLY A 76 20.86 -6.47 14.29
CA GLY A 76 21.25 -6.16 12.90
C GLY A 76 21.04 -7.28 11.88
N ASP A 77 20.64 -8.48 12.30
CA ASP A 77 20.29 -9.58 11.39
C ASP A 77 18.98 -9.31 10.62
N LEU A 78 18.90 -9.81 9.39
CA LEU A 78 17.63 -10.02 8.71
C LEU A 78 17.11 -11.41 9.07
N VAL A 79 15.98 -11.47 9.78
CA VAL A 79 15.38 -12.72 10.23
C VAL A 79 14.12 -13.01 9.45
N LEU A 80 13.98 -14.23 8.96
CA LEU A 80 12.75 -14.73 8.34
C LEU A 80 12.25 -15.95 9.13
N PHE A 81 11.00 -15.91 9.55
CA PHE A 81 10.28 -17.06 10.10
C PHE A 81 9.19 -17.45 9.11
N TYR A 82 9.15 -18.72 8.72
CA TYR A 82 8.13 -19.27 7.86
C TYR A 82 7.49 -20.49 8.53
N PHE A 83 6.17 -20.56 8.46
CA PHE A 83 5.40 -21.74 8.87
C PHE A 83 4.40 -22.12 7.79
N SER A 84 4.37 -23.41 7.42
CA SER A 84 3.28 -24.03 6.64
C SER A 84 2.63 -25.15 7.46
N GLY A 85 1.30 -25.13 7.53
CA GLY A 85 0.51 -26.12 8.28
C GLY A 85 -0.87 -25.61 8.69
N HIS A 86 -1.50 -26.27 9.66
CA HIS A 86 -2.72 -25.76 10.29
C HIS A 86 -2.44 -24.58 11.21
N GLY A 87 -3.36 -23.61 11.18
CA GLY A 87 -3.41 -22.47 12.06
C GLY A 87 -4.83 -22.17 12.48
N TYR A 88 -5.00 -21.72 13.72
CA TYR A 88 -6.31 -21.36 14.29
C TYR A 88 -6.24 -20.03 15.02
N GLN A 89 -7.39 -19.37 15.14
CA GLN A 89 -7.56 -18.16 15.92
C GLN A 89 -8.54 -18.39 17.06
N ILE A 90 -8.13 -18.07 18.29
CA ILE A 90 -8.97 -18.15 19.49
C ILE A 90 -8.89 -16.81 20.23
N LYS A 91 -10.04 -16.19 20.50
CA LYS A 91 -10.15 -14.91 21.25
C LYS A 91 -9.22 -13.78 20.73
N GLY A 92 -8.86 -13.80 19.45
CA GLY A 92 -7.97 -12.80 18.81
C GLY A 92 -6.48 -13.16 18.79
N THR A 93 -6.10 -14.31 19.34
CA THR A 93 -4.72 -14.84 19.31
C THR A 93 -4.60 -15.92 18.23
N ASN A 94 -3.51 -15.90 17.46
CA ASN A 94 -3.27 -16.85 16.38
C ASN A 94 -2.31 -17.95 16.87
N TYR A 95 -2.61 -19.21 16.52
CA TYR A 95 -1.87 -20.37 16.97
C TYR A 95 -1.40 -21.21 15.78
N LEU A 96 -0.15 -21.68 15.84
CA LEU A 96 0.42 -22.64 14.90
C LEU A 96 0.27 -24.04 15.47
N MET A 97 -0.25 -24.97 14.66
CA MET A 97 -0.59 -26.30 15.13
C MET A 97 0.55 -27.29 14.95
N PRO A 98 0.93 -28.01 16.01
CA PRO A 98 1.92 -29.06 15.95
C PRO A 98 1.32 -30.37 15.44
N ILE A 99 2.16 -31.33 15.03
CA ILE A 99 1.68 -32.62 14.51
C ILE A 99 1.06 -33.54 15.56
N ASP A 100 1.34 -33.34 16.85
CA ASP A 100 0.74 -34.10 17.96
C ASP A 100 -0.65 -33.56 18.35
N ASP A 101 -1.47 -33.22 17.35
CA ASP A 101 -2.83 -32.67 17.48
C ASP A 101 -3.86 -33.67 18.07
N GLY A 102 -3.43 -34.90 18.36
CA GLY A 102 -4.21 -35.85 19.15
C GLY A 102 -4.40 -35.43 20.60
N GLN A 103 -3.56 -34.54 21.13
CA GLN A 103 -3.68 -33.98 22.49
C GLN A 103 -4.66 -32.80 22.55
N ILE A 104 -5.16 -32.33 21.41
CA ILE A 104 -5.98 -31.12 21.30
C ILE A 104 -7.43 -31.52 21.04
N GLU A 105 -8.29 -31.40 22.04
CA GLU A 105 -9.72 -31.72 21.98
C GLU A 105 -10.61 -30.50 22.21
N THR A 106 -10.14 -29.54 23.01
CA THR A 106 -10.86 -28.35 23.46
C THR A 106 -10.17 -27.05 23.03
N GLU A 107 -10.83 -25.89 23.23
CA GLU A 107 -10.19 -24.58 23.02
C GLU A 107 -9.02 -24.36 24.01
N ASP A 108 -9.15 -24.81 25.25
CA ASP A 108 -8.11 -24.68 26.28
C ASP A 108 -6.86 -25.50 25.90
N ASP A 109 -7.05 -26.68 25.29
CA ASP A 109 -5.93 -27.48 24.79
C ASP A 109 -5.16 -26.78 23.66
N VAL A 110 -5.83 -25.98 22.83
CA VAL A 110 -5.12 -25.17 21.82
C VAL A 110 -4.25 -24.12 22.51
N GLU A 111 -4.75 -23.46 23.56
CA GLU A 111 -3.98 -22.48 24.34
C GLU A 111 -2.76 -23.13 25.04
N ASP A 112 -2.89 -24.39 25.48
CA ASP A 112 -1.86 -25.13 26.20
C ASP A 112 -0.82 -25.82 25.29
N PHE A 113 -1.26 -26.40 24.16
CA PHE A 113 -0.42 -27.26 23.32
C PHE A 113 -0.03 -26.64 21.98
N ALA A 114 -0.76 -25.63 21.46
CA ALA A 114 -0.37 -24.97 20.21
C ALA A 114 0.65 -23.84 20.44
N VAL A 115 1.28 -23.36 19.37
CA VAL A 115 2.32 -22.33 19.47
C VAL A 115 1.74 -20.95 19.15
N PRO A 116 1.67 -20.02 20.13
CA PRO A 116 1.13 -18.68 19.89
C PRO A 116 2.05 -17.86 18.96
N VAL A 117 1.47 -17.36 17.86
CA VAL A 117 2.16 -16.58 16.84
C VAL A 117 2.70 -15.29 17.42
N GLU A 118 1.89 -14.54 18.15
CA GLU A 118 2.25 -13.24 18.72
C GLU A 118 3.47 -13.34 19.65
N ARG A 119 3.51 -14.40 20.46
CA ARG A 119 4.65 -14.69 21.35
C ARG A 119 5.90 -15.05 20.55
N THR A 120 5.74 -15.79 19.45
CA THR A 120 6.83 -16.19 18.56
C THR A 120 7.43 -14.98 17.87
N ILE A 121 6.59 -14.14 17.24
CA ILE A 121 7.02 -12.92 16.56
C ILE A 121 7.70 -11.96 17.54
N LYS A 122 7.11 -11.73 18.72
CA LYS A 122 7.71 -10.90 19.77
C LYS A 122 9.10 -11.40 20.17
N ARG A 123 9.24 -12.71 20.42
CA ARG A 123 10.52 -13.33 20.79
C ARG A 123 11.61 -13.14 19.73
N LEU A 124 11.26 -13.26 18.45
CA LEU A 124 12.21 -13.08 17.34
C LEU A 124 12.55 -11.59 17.16
N ALA A 125 11.53 -10.73 17.15
CA ALA A 125 11.69 -9.29 16.90
C ALA A 125 12.46 -8.56 18.01
N GLU A 126 12.32 -8.97 19.28
CA GLU A 126 13.09 -8.40 20.39
C GLU A 126 14.62 -8.54 20.21
N LYS A 127 15.07 -9.52 19.42
CA LYS A 127 16.49 -9.73 19.12
C LYS A 127 17.00 -8.89 17.94
N THR A 128 16.11 -8.35 17.11
CA THR A 128 16.44 -7.61 15.89
C THR A 128 16.08 -6.13 16.01
N SER A 129 16.40 -5.49 17.15
CA SER A 129 15.97 -4.12 17.45
C SER A 129 16.47 -3.08 16.43
N SER A 130 17.60 -3.33 15.76
CA SER A 130 18.17 -2.44 14.73
C SER A 130 17.87 -2.84 13.28
N TYR A 131 17.11 -3.93 13.04
CA TYR A 131 16.77 -4.36 11.68
C TYR A 131 15.36 -4.96 11.55
N VAL A 132 15.20 -6.03 10.76
CA VAL A 132 13.88 -6.51 10.30
C VAL A 132 13.68 -7.99 10.59
N THR A 133 12.53 -8.30 11.19
CA THR A 133 12.00 -9.66 11.30
C THR A 133 10.80 -9.83 10.38
N ILE A 134 10.87 -10.79 9.48
CA ILE A 134 9.81 -11.16 8.53
C ILE A 134 9.15 -12.43 9.06
N CYS A 135 7.83 -12.47 9.09
CA CYS A 135 7.07 -13.65 9.50
C CYS A 135 6.06 -13.99 8.42
N ILE A 136 6.17 -15.18 7.82
CA ILE A 136 5.29 -15.66 6.76
C ILE A 136 4.52 -16.86 7.31
N LEU A 137 3.21 -16.78 7.30
CA LEU A 137 2.30 -17.74 7.91
C LEU A 137 1.40 -18.31 6.83
N ASP A 138 1.81 -19.44 6.25
CA ASP A 138 1.07 -20.21 5.26
C ASP A 138 0.16 -21.22 5.95
N CYS A 139 -0.85 -20.67 6.64
CA CYS A 139 -1.81 -21.44 7.40
C CYS A 139 -3.19 -20.78 7.37
N CYS A 140 -4.21 -21.56 7.70
CA CYS A 140 -5.57 -21.06 7.88
C CYS A 140 -5.66 -20.06 9.05
N ARG A 141 -6.74 -19.26 9.06
CA ARG A 141 -7.10 -18.38 10.18
C ARG A 141 -8.55 -18.60 10.60
N LEU A 142 -8.92 -19.86 10.79
CA LEU A 142 -10.26 -20.29 11.17
C LEU A 142 -10.41 -20.35 12.69
N TYR A 143 -11.66 -20.26 13.18
CA TYR A 143 -12.00 -20.59 14.57
C TYR A 143 -11.92 -22.11 14.80
N TRP A 144 -11.55 -22.48 16.03
CA TRP A 144 -11.62 -23.85 16.50
C TRP A 144 -12.98 -24.14 17.15
N PRO A 145 -13.55 -25.36 17.02
CA PRO A 145 -13.31 -26.35 15.97
C PRO A 145 -13.79 -25.85 14.58
N LYS A 146 -13.32 -26.49 13.48
CA LYS A 146 -13.62 -26.17 12.05
C LYS A 146 -15.11 -25.98 11.68
N ARG A 147 -16.05 -26.29 12.59
CA ARG A 147 -17.51 -26.21 12.40
C ARG A 147 -18.23 -25.29 13.40
N SER A 148 -17.52 -24.54 14.23
CA SER A 148 -18.16 -23.61 15.16
C SER A 148 -18.90 -22.52 14.38
N PRO A 149 -20.24 -22.38 14.50
CA PRO A 149 -20.91 -21.19 14.02
C PRO A 149 -20.30 -19.98 14.73
N LYS A 150 -20.13 -18.85 14.03
CA LYS A 150 -19.66 -17.58 14.62
C LYS A 150 -20.33 -17.40 16.00
N PRO A 151 -19.57 -17.23 17.10
CA PRO A 151 -20.17 -17.15 18.42
C PRO A 151 -21.25 -16.07 18.44
N LYS A 152 -22.49 -16.45 18.76
CA LYS A 152 -23.70 -15.59 18.77
C LYS A 152 -23.66 -14.46 19.82
N ALA A 153 -22.52 -14.22 20.46
CA ALA A 153 -22.33 -13.26 21.55
C ALA A 153 -21.04 -12.43 21.42
N VAL A 154 -20.51 -12.22 20.21
CA VAL A 154 -19.61 -11.08 20.00
C VAL A 154 -20.50 -9.88 19.68
N THR A 155 -20.87 -9.12 20.70
CA THR A 155 -21.39 -7.76 20.55
C THR A 155 -20.60 -7.03 19.45
N GLU A 156 -21.30 -6.51 18.46
CA GLU A 156 -20.83 -5.74 17.28
C GLU A 156 -20.13 -4.41 17.65
N GLY A 157 -19.41 -4.34 18.78
CA GLY A 157 -18.94 -3.09 19.38
C GLY A 157 -17.46 -3.05 19.79
N LYS A 158 -16.66 -4.12 19.66
CA LYS A 158 -15.21 -4.07 19.91
C LYS A 158 -14.45 -4.98 18.95
N GLY A 159 -13.83 -4.39 17.92
CA GLY A 159 -12.97 -5.09 16.97
C GLY A 159 -11.77 -5.74 17.66
N LEU A 160 -11.73 -7.07 17.65
CA LEU A 160 -10.65 -7.91 18.19
C LEU A 160 -9.84 -8.60 17.08
N HIS A 161 -9.93 -8.14 15.84
CA HIS A 161 -9.28 -8.73 14.66
C HIS A 161 -7.83 -8.24 14.42
N THR A 162 -7.28 -7.38 15.29
CA THR A 162 -5.97 -6.75 15.08
C THR A 162 -4.89 -7.39 15.95
N MET A 163 -4.06 -8.24 15.34
CA MET A 163 -2.77 -8.62 15.90
C MET A 163 -1.92 -7.36 16.08
N LYS A 164 -1.40 -7.11 17.30
CA LYS A 164 -0.40 -6.06 17.52
C LYS A 164 0.96 -6.57 17.07
N SER A 165 1.51 -5.95 16.04
CA SER A 165 2.81 -6.28 15.47
C SER A 165 3.93 -5.47 16.15
N PRO A 166 5.02 -6.10 16.63
CA PRO A 166 6.18 -5.38 17.16
C PRO A 166 6.83 -4.48 16.09
N ALA A 167 7.40 -3.36 16.52
CA ALA A 167 8.18 -2.49 15.64
C ALA A 167 9.35 -3.26 14.99
N GLY A 168 9.59 -3.00 13.71
CA GLY A 168 10.63 -3.70 12.93
C GLY A 168 10.18 -5.05 12.37
N THR A 169 8.86 -5.34 12.34
CA THR A 169 8.35 -6.59 11.78
C THR A 169 7.54 -6.39 10.49
N PHE A 170 7.62 -7.37 9.60
CA PHE A 170 6.73 -7.53 8.46
C PHE A 170 6.07 -8.89 8.55
N ILE A 171 4.75 -8.94 8.70
CA ILE A 171 4.01 -10.17 8.90
C ILE A 171 3.14 -10.40 7.66
N GLN A 172 3.24 -11.58 7.06
CA GLN A 172 2.44 -11.99 5.92
C GLN A 172 1.62 -13.22 6.29
N PHE A 173 0.30 -13.13 6.13
CA PHE A 173 -0.60 -14.26 6.18
C PHE A 173 -0.95 -14.71 4.75
N ALA A 174 -1.05 -16.01 4.54
CA ALA A 174 -1.50 -16.56 3.26
C ALA A 174 -3.00 -16.33 2.98
N CYS A 175 -3.79 -16.00 4.00
CA CYS A 175 -5.22 -15.70 3.89
C CYS A 175 -5.68 -14.68 4.95
N ASP A 176 -6.86 -14.08 4.74
CA ASP A 176 -7.46 -13.13 5.68
C ASP A 176 -8.04 -13.85 6.91
N ALA A 177 -8.44 -13.10 7.93
CA ALA A 177 -9.15 -13.67 9.07
C ALA A 177 -10.41 -14.41 8.61
N ASP A 178 -10.71 -15.54 9.24
CA ASP A 178 -11.84 -16.42 8.93
C ASP A 178 -11.76 -17.09 7.54
N GLN A 179 -10.58 -17.11 6.90
CA GLN A 179 -10.35 -17.80 5.63
C GLN A 179 -9.45 -19.03 5.76
N THR A 180 -9.55 -19.89 4.75
CA THR A 180 -8.69 -21.06 4.55
C THR A 180 -7.54 -20.67 3.62
N ALA A 181 -6.31 -21.04 3.99
CA ALA A 181 -5.19 -21.05 3.05
C ALA A 181 -5.21 -22.38 2.28
N SER A 182 -5.21 -22.31 0.95
CA SER A 182 -5.24 -23.51 0.11
C SER A 182 -3.92 -24.25 0.19
N ASP A 183 -3.97 -25.51 0.65
CA ASP A 183 -2.84 -26.44 0.59
C ASP A 183 -2.52 -26.85 -0.86
N GLY A 184 -3.28 -26.42 -1.89
CA GLY A 184 -3.02 -26.75 -3.31
C GLY A 184 -3.93 -27.87 -3.86
N LEU A 185 -3.93 -28.08 -5.17
CA LEU A 185 -4.65 -29.20 -5.82
C LEU A 185 -3.83 -30.49 -5.74
N ASP A 186 -4.49 -31.65 -5.95
CA ASP A 186 -3.86 -32.97 -5.83
C ASP A 186 -2.63 -33.17 -6.73
N ASP A 187 -2.55 -32.48 -7.87
CA ASP A 187 -1.42 -32.55 -8.81
C ASP A 187 -0.39 -31.42 -8.61
N ASP A 188 -0.65 -30.47 -7.71
CA ASP A 188 0.29 -29.39 -7.41
C ASP A 188 1.43 -29.88 -6.51
N ARG A 189 2.62 -29.29 -6.70
CA ARG A 189 3.76 -29.56 -5.82
C ARG A 189 3.65 -28.85 -4.47
N ASN A 190 3.07 -27.64 -4.48
CA ASN A 190 3.11 -26.67 -3.39
C ASN A 190 1.72 -26.11 -3.10
N GLY A 191 1.52 -25.62 -1.88
CA GLY A 191 0.35 -24.81 -1.53
C GLY A 191 0.26 -23.56 -2.41
N LEU A 192 -0.97 -23.05 -2.61
CA LEU A 192 -1.20 -21.95 -3.57
C LEU A 192 -0.38 -20.71 -3.22
N PHE A 193 -0.32 -20.35 -1.94
CA PHE A 193 0.46 -19.19 -1.52
C PHE A 193 1.95 -19.41 -1.75
N THR A 194 2.49 -20.57 -1.34
CA THR A 194 3.91 -20.88 -1.52
C THR A 194 4.31 -20.98 -3.00
N LYS A 195 3.45 -21.54 -3.86
CA LYS A 195 3.65 -21.54 -5.32
C LYS A 195 3.96 -20.16 -5.89
N HIS A 196 3.28 -19.11 -5.41
CA HIS A 196 3.58 -17.73 -5.83
C HIS A 196 4.75 -17.12 -5.04
N LEU A 197 4.88 -17.42 -3.75
CA LEU A 197 6.01 -16.99 -2.93
C LEU A 197 7.36 -17.32 -3.56
N LEU A 198 7.51 -18.57 -4.03
CA LEU A 198 8.75 -19.07 -4.65
C LEU A 198 9.10 -18.30 -5.93
N LYS A 199 8.10 -17.85 -6.70
CA LYS A 199 8.30 -17.06 -7.93
C LYS A 199 8.84 -15.67 -7.64
N HIS A 200 8.34 -15.02 -6.58
CA HIS A 200 8.64 -13.62 -6.28
C HIS A 200 9.91 -13.43 -5.43
N ILE A 201 10.22 -14.33 -4.48
CA ILE A 201 11.41 -14.19 -3.60
C ILE A 201 12.73 -14.20 -4.38
N ALA A 202 12.77 -14.91 -5.51
CA ALA A 202 13.96 -14.99 -6.35
C ALA A 202 14.25 -13.70 -7.12
N ASN A 203 13.30 -12.76 -7.22
CA ASN A 203 13.47 -11.53 -8.00
C ASN A 203 14.55 -10.63 -7.38
N PRO A 204 15.59 -10.25 -8.15
CA PRO A 204 16.67 -9.42 -7.64
C PRO A 204 16.22 -7.96 -7.44
N ASN A 205 16.62 -7.37 -6.33
CA ASN A 205 16.41 -5.97 -5.97
C ASN A 205 14.94 -5.53 -5.92
N GLU A 206 14.03 -6.45 -5.60
CA GLU A 206 12.62 -6.13 -5.37
C GLU A 206 12.36 -5.91 -3.87
N ASP A 207 11.73 -4.79 -3.53
CA ASP A 207 11.42 -4.46 -2.14
C ASP A 207 10.39 -5.44 -1.58
N ILE A 208 10.55 -5.82 -0.31
CA ILE A 208 9.67 -6.77 0.37
C ILE A 208 8.19 -6.43 0.25
N VAL A 209 7.82 -5.14 0.31
CA VAL A 209 6.42 -4.72 0.18
C VAL A 209 5.93 -5.05 -1.23
N GLN A 210 6.75 -4.81 -2.26
CA GLN A 210 6.39 -5.10 -3.65
C GLN A 210 6.29 -6.60 -3.93
N ILE A 211 7.23 -7.40 -3.40
CA ILE A 211 7.20 -8.87 -3.46
C ILE A 211 5.86 -9.39 -2.95
N PHE A 212 5.44 -8.99 -1.74
CA PHE A 212 4.20 -9.48 -1.15
C PHE A 212 2.94 -8.86 -1.76
N GLN A 213 3.02 -7.66 -2.34
CA GLN A 213 1.95 -7.12 -3.18
C GLN A 213 1.72 -7.97 -4.44
N GLY A 214 2.80 -8.39 -5.11
CA GLY A 214 2.73 -9.28 -6.29
C GLY A 214 2.16 -10.66 -5.94
N ILE A 215 2.66 -11.27 -4.85
CA ILE A 215 2.16 -12.56 -4.36
C ILE A 215 0.66 -12.50 -4.06
N ALA A 216 0.21 -11.46 -3.36
CA ALA A 216 -1.20 -11.33 -3.00
C ALA A 216 -2.11 -11.21 -4.25
N ALA A 217 -1.69 -10.42 -5.24
CA ALA A 217 -2.43 -10.27 -6.49
C ALA A 217 -2.54 -11.61 -7.24
N ASP A 218 -1.44 -12.35 -7.36
CA ASP A 218 -1.44 -13.62 -8.09
C ASP A 218 -2.29 -14.69 -7.38
N VAL A 219 -2.15 -14.83 -6.05
CA VAL A 219 -2.93 -15.78 -5.24
C VAL A 219 -4.42 -15.44 -5.29
N PHE A 220 -4.76 -14.15 -5.23
CA PHE A 220 -6.14 -13.69 -5.29
C PHE A 220 -6.77 -14.07 -6.64
N GLU A 221 -6.07 -13.88 -7.76
CA GLU A 221 -6.59 -14.23 -9.07
C GLU A 221 -6.65 -15.76 -9.28
N GLU A 222 -5.59 -16.51 -8.96
CA GLU A 222 -5.55 -17.97 -9.17
C GLU A 222 -6.55 -18.72 -8.26
N SER A 223 -6.84 -18.19 -7.07
CA SER A 223 -7.86 -18.74 -6.17
C SER A 223 -9.31 -18.42 -6.56
N ASN A 224 -9.54 -17.81 -7.74
CA ASN A 224 -10.84 -17.23 -8.10
C ASN A 224 -11.38 -16.28 -7.02
N ARG A 225 -10.47 -15.48 -6.42
CA ARG A 225 -10.75 -14.43 -5.43
C ARG A 225 -11.24 -14.91 -4.08
N THR A 226 -11.01 -16.19 -3.77
CA THR A 226 -11.44 -16.81 -2.52
C THR A 226 -10.38 -16.73 -1.42
N GLN A 227 -9.09 -16.80 -1.76
CA GLN A 227 -7.98 -16.67 -0.82
C GLN A 227 -7.36 -15.28 -0.93
N ARG A 228 -7.33 -14.54 0.19
CA ARG A 228 -6.85 -13.14 0.24
C ARG A 228 -5.65 -13.01 1.16
N PRO A 229 -4.41 -13.04 0.66
CA PRO A 229 -3.24 -12.81 1.50
C PRO A 229 -3.27 -11.42 2.16
N LEU A 230 -2.84 -11.33 3.41
CA LEU A 230 -2.86 -10.09 4.19
C LEU A 230 -1.46 -9.80 4.76
N SER A 231 -0.99 -8.58 4.59
CA SER A 231 0.27 -8.11 5.19
C SER A 231 0.01 -7.16 6.36
N ILE A 232 0.75 -7.31 7.46
CA ILE A 232 0.86 -6.31 8.52
C ILE A 232 2.27 -5.74 8.48
N ASN A 233 2.37 -4.46 8.16
CA ASN A 233 3.64 -3.77 8.01
C ASN A 233 3.94 -2.87 9.22
N ALA A 234 4.89 -3.27 10.06
CA ALA A 234 5.41 -2.48 11.17
C ALA A 234 6.90 -2.11 10.96
N LEU A 235 7.32 -1.96 9.71
CA LEU A 235 8.68 -1.53 9.35
C LEU A 235 8.84 -0.02 9.52
N TYR A 236 9.21 0.43 10.71
CA TYR A 236 9.47 1.85 11.00
C TYR A 236 10.89 2.30 10.65
N ARG A 237 11.42 1.88 9.49
CA ARG A 237 12.79 2.22 9.05
C ARG A 237 12.81 2.91 7.69
N ARG A 238 13.82 3.77 7.49
CA ARG A 238 14.13 4.37 6.19
C ARG A 238 14.94 3.39 5.34
N GLY A 239 14.55 3.22 4.08
CA GLY A 239 15.21 2.36 3.10
C GLY A 239 14.53 1.01 2.90
N HIS A 240 14.75 0.45 1.71
CA HIS A 240 14.16 -0.80 1.26
C HIS A 240 14.69 -2.03 2.02
N VAL A 241 13.90 -3.10 2.01
CA VAL A 241 14.30 -4.42 2.49
C VAL A 241 14.25 -5.36 1.31
N TYR A 242 15.41 -5.89 0.92
CA TYR A 242 15.53 -6.79 -0.23
C TYR A 242 15.86 -8.19 0.26
N LEU A 243 15.09 -9.18 -0.22
CA LEU A 243 15.38 -10.58 0.05
C LEU A 243 16.54 -11.08 -0.83
N ASN A 244 16.57 -10.65 -2.10
CA ASN A 244 17.64 -10.95 -3.05
C ASN A 244 18.35 -9.65 -3.50
N GLU A 245 19.52 -9.35 -2.95
CA GLU A 245 20.30 -8.16 -3.33
C GLU A 245 21.39 -8.56 -4.32
N THR A 246 21.41 -7.96 -5.51
CA THR A 246 22.57 -8.03 -6.41
C THR A 246 23.38 -6.74 -6.32
N PRO A 247 24.73 -6.81 -6.27
CA PRO A 247 25.54 -5.61 -6.31
C PRO A 247 25.25 -4.84 -7.61
N PRO A 248 25.20 -3.50 -7.60
CA PRO A 248 25.04 -2.74 -8.81
C PRO A 248 26.22 -3.01 -9.76
N ASN A 249 25.92 -3.37 -11.01
CA ASN A 249 26.89 -3.40 -12.11
C ASN A 249 27.32 -1.96 -12.44
N ASN A 250 28.20 -1.38 -11.62
CA ASN A 250 28.98 -0.20 -12.00
C ASN A 250 30.20 -0.05 -11.07
N PRO A 251 31.45 -0.16 -11.57
CA PRO A 251 32.67 -0.06 -10.76
C PRO A 251 33.04 1.39 -10.41
N GLY A 252 32.07 2.24 -10.11
CA GLY A 252 32.28 3.69 -10.04
C GLY A 252 31.28 4.45 -9.18
N ARG A 253 30.97 3.98 -7.98
CA ARG A 253 30.47 4.80 -6.85
C ARG A 253 30.47 3.97 -5.57
N GLY A 254 31.68 3.70 -5.08
CA GLY A 254 31.88 3.18 -3.74
C GLY A 254 31.83 4.29 -2.70
N LEU A 255 31.21 3.97 -1.56
CA LEU A 255 31.20 4.70 -0.29
C LEU A 255 30.23 5.89 -0.23
N LEU A 256 29.11 5.69 0.47
CA LEU A 256 28.68 6.46 1.64
C LEU A 256 27.43 5.78 2.24
N SER A 257 27.58 4.63 2.89
CA SER A 257 26.61 4.16 3.88
C SER A 257 26.92 4.85 5.20
N ARG A 258 26.55 6.13 5.32
CA ARG A 258 26.37 6.78 6.62
C ARG A 258 24.89 6.70 6.96
N ASN A 259 24.60 6.36 8.21
CA ASN A 259 23.29 6.56 8.83
C ASN A 259 22.94 8.05 8.73
N LEU A 260 22.33 8.46 7.61
CA LEU A 260 21.64 9.72 7.50
C LEU A 260 20.19 9.47 7.86
N GLU A 261 19.72 10.19 8.86
CA GLU A 261 18.31 10.54 8.92
C GLU A 261 17.93 11.27 7.62
N ILE A 262 17.56 10.53 6.56
CA ILE A 262 17.01 11.15 5.35
C ILE A 262 15.62 11.71 5.68
N SER A 263 15.56 12.92 6.23
CA SER A 263 14.37 13.73 6.10
C SER A 263 14.14 13.83 4.59
N THR A 264 13.00 13.35 4.08
CA THR A 264 12.64 13.53 2.66
C THR A 264 12.43 15.02 2.41
N LYS A 265 13.53 15.74 2.22
CA LYS A 265 13.56 17.10 1.70
C LYS A 265 13.67 16.96 0.20
N TRP A 266 12.98 17.85 -0.51
CA TRP A 266 13.13 17.99 -1.96
C TRP A 266 13.96 19.21 -2.25
N LYS A 267 14.67 19.18 -3.38
CA LYS A 267 15.24 20.39 -3.94
C LYS A 267 14.12 21.42 -4.08
N GLN A 268 14.38 22.67 -3.73
CA GLN A 268 13.33 23.70 -3.74
C GLN A 268 12.97 24.20 -5.14
N HIS A 269 13.86 23.99 -6.12
CA HIS A 269 13.60 24.31 -7.52
C HIS A 269 13.20 23.05 -8.28
N GLY A 270 11.98 23.04 -8.79
CA GLY A 270 11.43 21.97 -9.61
C GLY A 270 11.83 22.10 -11.08
N THR A 271 11.62 21.02 -11.82
CA THR A 271 11.70 21.00 -13.29
C THR A 271 10.28 20.90 -13.83
N THR A 272 9.90 21.75 -14.77
CA THR A 272 8.64 21.57 -15.51
C THR A 272 8.78 20.37 -16.44
N ILE A 273 7.93 19.37 -16.26
CA ILE A 273 7.99 18.10 -17.02
C ILE A 273 6.82 17.92 -17.98
N ALA A 274 5.76 18.71 -17.82
CA ALA A 274 4.60 18.73 -18.71
C ALA A 274 3.96 20.12 -18.68
N GLY A 275 3.43 20.58 -19.82
CA GLY A 275 2.86 21.92 -19.96
C GLY A 275 3.91 23.03 -19.89
N GLY A 276 3.50 24.22 -19.42
CA GLY A 276 4.39 25.39 -19.28
C GLY A 276 4.62 26.21 -20.56
N TYR A 277 3.96 25.87 -21.66
CA TYR A 277 4.02 26.58 -22.95
C TYR A 277 2.78 27.46 -23.20
N GLY A 278 2.20 27.98 -22.12
CA GLY A 278 0.91 28.67 -22.12
C GLY A 278 -0.28 27.72 -22.18
N ASN A 279 -1.48 28.27 -22.04
CA ASN A 279 -2.71 27.51 -22.19
C ASN A 279 -3.02 27.26 -23.67
N GLY A 280 -3.59 26.10 -23.96
CA GLY A 280 -3.98 25.75 -25.32
C GLY A 280 -4.17 24.26 -25.52
N THR A 281 -4.52 23.88 -26.75
CA THR A 281 -4.91 22.50 -27.11
C THR A 281 -3.79 21.70 -27.76
N GLN A 282 -2.61 22.30 -28.00
CA GLN A 282 -1.46 21.59 -28.54
C GLN A 282 -0.97 20.49 -27.59
N THR A 283 -0.17 19.56 -28.10
CA THR A 283 0.31 18.38 -27.35
C THR A 283 1.28 18.70 -26.22
N ASN A 284 1.94 19.86 -26.28
CA ASN A 284 2.80 20.38 -25.22
C ASN A 284 2.11 21.40 -24.30
N GLN A 285 0.84 21.73 -24.55
CA GLN A 285 0.07 22.70 -23.78
C GLN A 285 -0.96 21.98 -22.90
N LEU A 286 -1.19 22.54 -21.71
CA LEU A 286 -2.24 22.12 -20.79
C LEU A 286 -3.15 23.33 -20.54
N TYR A 287 -4.35 23.10 -20.02
CA TYR A 287 -5.24 24.15 -19.58
C TYR A 287 -5.92 23.76 -18.26
N CYS A 288 -5.51 24.40 -17.17
CA CYS A 288 -5.91 24.11 -15.81
C CYS A 288 -5.80 22.61 -15.46
N PRO A 289 -4.63 21.97 -15.62
CA PRO A 289 -4.48 20.56 -15.25
C PRO A 289 -4.81 20.38 -13.77
N HIS A 290 -5.47 19.25 -13.43
CA HIS A 290 -6.05 19.07 -12.09
C HIS A 290 -5.44 17.89 -11.33
N GLY A 291 -5.83 16.66 -11.68
CA GLY A 291 -5.30 15.41 -11.10
C GLY A 291 -4.16 14.82 -11.90
N ILE A 292 -3.41 13.93 -11.24
CA ILE A 292 -2.23 13.25 -11.81
C ILE A 292 -2.19 11.78 -11.38
N GLY A 293 -2.04 10.89 -12.35
CA GLY A 293 -1.75 9.47 -12.14
C GLY A 293 -0.31 9.15 -12.53
N ILE A 294 0.40 8.33 -11.76
CA ILE A 294 1.77 7.90 -12.06
C ILE A 294 1.81 6.41 -12.39
N HIS A 295 2.42 6.05 -13.51
CA HIS A 295 2.77 4.68 -13.85
C HIS A 295 4.27 4.46 -13.76
N THR A 296 4.73 4.08 -12.56
CA THR A 296 6.15 4.11 -12.21
C THR A 296 7.04 3.19 -13.04
N SER A 297 6.57 1.98 -13.39
CA SER A 297 7.36 1.01 -14.17
C SER A 297 7.54 1.40 -15.64
N GLU A 298 6.67 2.26 -16.18
CA GLU A 298 6.81 2.78 -17.56
C GLU A 298 7.42 4.19 -17.59
N HIS A 299 7.70 4.79 -16.42
CA HIS A 299 8.11 6.19 -16.29
C HIS A 299 7.18 7.16 -17.03
N LYS A 300 5.87 6.97 -16.85
CA LYS A 300 4.81 7.80 -17.45
C LYS A 300 3.95 8.45 -16.37
N ILE A 301 3.44 9.64 -16.71
CA ILE A 301 2.41 10.33 -15.94
C ILE A 301 1.17 10.54 -16.82
N TYR A 302 0.01 10.60 -16.16
CA TYR A 302 -1.28 10.86 -16.78
C TYR A 302 -1.85 12.10 -16.11
N ILE A 303 -2.26 13.08 -16.91
CA ILE A 303 -2.69 14.37 -16.41
C ILE A 303 -4.14 14.56 -16.83
N ALA A 304 -5.00 14.86 -15.86
CA ALA A 304 -6.35 15.33 -16.13
C ALA A 304 -6.27 16.81 -16.57
N ASP A 305 -6.26 17.02 -17.88
CA ASP A 305 -6.20 18.34 -18.51
C ASP A 305 -7.62 18.92 -18.59
N LEU A 306 -8.09 19.39 -17.43
CA LEU A 306 -9.49 19.70 -17.14
C LEU A 306 -10.08 20.68 -18.14
N GLY A 307 -9.38 21.78 -18.43
CA GLY A 307 -9.85 22.83 -19.32
C GLY A 307 -9.96 22.37 -20.78
N ASN A 308 -9.13 21.42 -21.19
CA ASN A 308 -9.15 20.84 -22.53
C ASN A 308 -10.01 19.56 -22.65
N HIS A 309 -10.65 19.14 -21.55
CA HIS A 309 -11.54 17.98 -21.52
C HIS A 309 -10.90 16.68 -22.02
N ARG A 310 -9.67 16.42 -21.55
CA ARG A 310 -8.87 15.28 -22.00
C ARG A 310 -7.96 14.74 -20.90
N ILE A 311 -7.50 13.51 -21.09
CA ILE A 311 -6.38 12.95 -20.33
C ILE A 311 -5.16 12.92 -21.25
N VAL A 312 -4.03 13.42 -20.75
CA VAL A 312 -2.76 13.44 -21.48
C VAL A 312 -1.78 12.49 -20.80
N GLU A 313 -1.27 11.50 -21.54
CA GLU A 313 -0.12 10.69 -21.15
C GLU A 313 1.16 11.47 -21.49
N TRP A 314 2.09 11.53 -20.54
CA TRP A 314 3.39 12.17 -20.72
C TRP A 314 4.51 11.21 -20.31
N LYS A 315 5.44 10.96 -21.23
CA LYS A 315 6.64 10.16 -20.95
C LYS A 315 7.69 11.04 -20.28
N CYS A 316 8.36 10.53 -19.26
CA CYS A 316 9.44 11.26 -18.59
C CYS A 316 10.52 11.70 -19.61
N GLY A 317 10.84 12.99 -19.64
CA GLY A 317 11.81 13.59 -20.57
C GLY A 317 11.27 13.94 -21.96
N ALA A 318 9.99 13.70 -22.24
CA ALA A 318 9.36 14.13 -23.50
C ALA A 318 8.95 15.62 -23.45
N ASN A 319 8.98 16.28 -24.61
CA ASN A 319 8.53 17.68 -24.76
C ASN A 319 7.04 17.80 -25.12
N ASN A 320 6.39 16.69 -25.47
CA ASN A 320 4.99 16.64 -25.89
C ASN A 320 4.30 15.47 -25.19
N GLY A 321 3.05 15.67 -24.79
CA GLY A 321 2.16 14.63 -24.33
C GLY A 321 1.35 14.01 -25.47
N GLN A 322 0.67 12.92 -25.14
CA GLN A 322 -0.23 12.21 -26.04
C GLN A 322 -1.62 12.15 -25.40
N VAL A 323 -2.64 12.64 -26.10
CA VAL A 323 -4.03 12.57 -25.60
C VAL A 323 -4.48 11.11 -25.58
N VAL A 324 -4.78 10.54 -24.42
CA VAL A 324 -5.15 9.12 -24.27
C VAL A 324 -6.63 8.89 -24.00
N ALA A 325 -7.38 9.91 -23.59
CA ALA A 325 -8.83 9.89 -23.48
C ALA A 325 -9.40 11.31 -23.66
N GLY A 326 -10.60 11.44 -24.19
CA GLY A 326 -11.21 12.74 -24.49
C GLY A 326 -10.48 13.51 -25.59
N GLY A 327 -10.57 14.84 -25.57
CA GLY A 327 -9.92 15.74 -26.54
C GLY A 327 -10.74 16.03 -27.81
N ASN A 328 -11.89 15.38 -27.99
CA ASN A 328 -12.83 15.63 -29.10
C ASN A 328 -13.95 16.61 -28.71
N GLY A 329 -13.59 17.64 -27.94
CA GLY A 329 -14.50 18.62 -27.37
C GLY A 329 -15.24 18.13 -26.12
N LYS A 330 -15.92 19.07 -25.46
CA LYS A 330 -16.76 18.81 -24.29
C LYS A 330 -17.95 17.94 -24.67
N GLY A 331 -18.19 16.86 -23.96
CA GLY A 331 -19.40 16.05 -24.11
C GLY A 331 -19.30 14.70 -23.41
N ASN A 332 -20.29 13.82 -23.63
CA ASN A 332 -20.44 12.55 -22.93
C ASN A 332 -20.35 11.32 -23.86
N ARG A 333 -20.01 11.51 -25.14
CA ARG A 333 -19.76 10.42 -26.11
C ARG A 333 -18.56 9.56 -25.69
N ALA A 334 -18.39 8.41 -26.34
CA ALA A 334 -17.32 7.44 -26.02
C ALA A 334 -15.90 8.00 -26.19
N ASP A 335 -15.73 9.06 -26.98
CA ASP A 335 -14.47 9.74 -27.26
C ASP A 335 -14.38 11.13 -26.62
N GLN A 336 -15.35 11.48 -25.76
CA GLN A 336 -15.44 12.78 -25.11
C GLN A 336 -15.42 12.64 -23.59
N LEU A 337 -14.83 13.65 -22.97
CA LEU A 337 -14.90 13.93 -21.55
C LEU A 337 -15.44 15.35 -21.37
N ASN A 338 -15.77 15.70 -20.13
CA ASN A 338 -16.20 17.02 -19.75
C ASN A 338 -15.56 17.37 -18.41
N ARG A 339 -14.51 18.20 -18.48
CA ARG A 339 -13.75 18.68 -17.31
C ARG A 339 -13.28 17.56 -16.39
N PRO A 340 -12.50 16.57 -16.88
CA PRO A 340 -12.02 15.51 -16.00
C PRO A 340 -11.15 16.10 -14.90
N THR A 341 -11.37 15.67 -13.65
CA THR A 341 -10.67 16.20 -12.48
C THR A 341 -9.55 15.31 -11.99
N ASP A 342 -9.64 14.00 -12.24
CA ASP A 342 -8.68 13.03 -11.73
C ASP A 342 -8.60 11.77 -12.60
N VAL A 343 -7.45 11.09 -12.53
CA VAL A 343 -7.16 9.87 -13.30
C VAL A 343 -6.19 8.97 -12.55
N ILE A 344 -6.51 7.68 -12.48
CA ILE A 344 -5.59 6.62 -12.02
C ILE A 344 -5.38 5.57 -13.10
N VAL A 345 -4.29 4.84 -12.97
CA VAL A 345 -3.96 3.70 -13.83
C VAL A 345 -4.27 2.41 -13.07
N ASP A 346 -5.24 1.65 -13.57
CA ASP A 346 -5.49 0.28 -13.14
C ASP A 346 -4.50 -0.63 -13.88
N ARG A 347 -3.49 -1.10 -13.15
CA ARG A 347 -2.40 -1.92 -13.71
C ARG A 347 -2.81 -3.36 -13.97
N ILE A 348 -3.85 -3.85 -13.28
CA ILE A 348 -4.33 -5.22 -13.44
C ILE A 348 -5.05 -5.34 -14.78
N THR A 349 -5.89 -4.36 -15.11
CA THR A 349 -6.67 -4.37 -16.35
C THR A 349 -6.03 -3.59 -17.50
N ASP A 350 -4.90 -2.91 -17.27
CA ASP A 350 -4.22 -2.01 -18.21
C ASP A 350 -5.18 -0.91 -18.75
N THR A 351 -5.95 -0.31 -17.82
CA THR A 351 -6.94 0.73 -18.11
C THR A 351 -6.71 2.01 -17.31
N LEU A 352 -7.29 3.11 -17.78
CA LEU A 352 -7.42 4.36 -17.03
C LEU A 352 -8.80 4.40 -16.40
N ILE A 353 -8.86 4.80 -15.12
CA ILE A 353 -10.11 5.15 -14.45
C ILE A 353 -10.12 6.65 -14.23
N ILE A 354 -11.16 7.33 -14.72
CA ILE A 354 -11.19 8.79 -14.87
C ILE A 354 -12.43 9.35 -14.19
N CYS A 355 -12.25 10.37 -13.34
CA CYS A 355 -13.34 11.23 -12.88
C CYS A 355 -13.76 12.14 -14.03
N ASP A 356 -14.91 11.89 -14.64
CA ASP A 356 -15.48 12.73 -15.70
C ASP A 356 -16.52 13.69 -15.07
N TYR A 357 -16.00 14.58 -14.21
CA TYR A 357 -16.75 15.46 -13.30
C TYR A 357 -17.93 16.16 -13.98
N GLY A 358 -17.71 16.83 -15.11
CA GLY A 358 -18.74 17.60 -15.79
C GLY A 358 -19.87 16.74 -16.38
N ASN A 359 -19.66 15.43 -16.52
CA ASN A 359 -20.67 14.46 -16.94
C ASN A 359 -21.22 13.62 -15.76
N ARG A 360 -20.81 13.92 -14.51
CA ARG A 360 -21.27 13.23 -13.29
C ARG A 360 -21.10 11.71 -13.35
N ARG A 361 -19.93 11.25 -13.81
CA ARG A 361 -19.64 9.81 -13.98
C ARG A 361 -18.18 9.48 -13.76
N VAL A 362 -17.92 8.19 -13.56
CA VAL A 362 -16.59 7.59 -13.64
C VAL A 362 -16.52 6.73 -14.89
N VAL A 363 -15.48 6.92 -15.69
CA VAL A 363 -15.26 6.13 -16.90
C VAL A 363 -14.00 5.27 -16.77
N ARG A 364 -14.05 4.07 -17.34
CA ARG A 364 -12.90 3.22 -17.59
C ARG A 364 -12.57 3.29 -19.07
N CYS A 365 -11.32 3.60 -19.40
CA CYS A 365 -10.84 3.68 -20.78
C CYS A 365 -9.65 2.73 -20.99
N SER A 366 -9.69 1.93 -22.06
CA SER A 366 -8.54 1.09 -22.40
C SER A 366 -7.35 1.93 -22.84
N ARG A 367 -6.17 1.64 -22.29
CA ARG A 367 -4.92 2.27 -22.74
C ARG A 367 -4.52 1.85 -24.16
N ARG A 368 -5.01 0.69 -24.63
CA ARG A 368 -4.71 0.12 -25.95
C ARG A 368 -5.71 0.57 -27.03
N ASN A 369 -6.95 0.89 -26.65
CA ASN A 369 -7.98 1.35 -27.57
C ASN A 369 -8.81 2.49 -26.95
N ARG A 370 -8.55 3.72 -27.39
CA ARG A 370 -9.16 4.95 -26.86
C ARG A 370 -10.66 5.09 -27.10
N LEU A 371 -11.20 4.34 -28.06
CA LEU A 371 -12.64 4.31 -28.34
C LEU A 371 -13.39 3.36 -27.38
N ASN A 372 -12.65 2.54 -26.62
CA ASN A 372 -13.22 1.66 -25.62
C ASN A 372 -13.31 2.37 -24.26
N GLN A 373 -14.21 3.35 -24.20
CA GLN A 373 -14.59 4.05 -22.97
C GLN A 373 -15.93 3.53 -22.46
N GLN A 374 -15.94 3.03 -21.24
CA GLN A 374 -17.14 2.53 -20.56
C GLN A 374 -17.44 3.39 -19.34
N THR A 375 -18.70 3.81 -19.17
CA THR A 375 -19.15 4.38 -17.90
C THR A 375 -19.29 3.25 -16.88
N ILE A 376 -18.53 3.31 -15.79
CA ILE A 376 -18.54 2.29 -14.73
C ILE A 376 -19.32 2.74 -13.49
N ILE A 377 -19.45 4.06 -13.27
CA ILE A 377 -20.29 4.66 -12.22
C ILE A 377 -20.99 5.86 -12.83
N SER A 378 -22.30 6.02 -12.57
CA SER A 378 -23.11 7.15 -13.04
C SER A 378 -23.71 7.92 -11.87
N ASN A 379 -24.18 9.15 -12.14
CA ASN A 379 -24.82 10.04 -11.17
C ASN A 379 -23.96 10.40 -9.95
N ILE A 380 -22.64 10.48 -10.14
CA ILE A 380 -21.68 10.84 -9.10
C ILE A 380 -20.91 12.09 -9.48
N ASN A 381 -20.85 13.09 -8.59
CA ASN A 381 -20.02 14.27 -8.84
C ASN A 381 -18.57 14.00 -8.43
N CYS A 382 -17.89 13.16 -9.22
CA CYS A 382 -16.54 12.64 -8.98
C CYS A 382 -15.50 13.76 -9.02
N CYS A 383 -14.87 14.07 -7.87
CA CYS A 383 -13.76 15.01 -7.80
C CYS A 383 -12.40 14.32 -7.74
N GLY A 384 -12.28 13.26 -6.95
CA GLY A 384 -11.07 12.44 -6.81
C GLY A 384 -11.42 10.97 -6.69
N LEU A 385 -10.48 10.12 -7.12
CA LEU A 385 -10.63 8.67 -7.07
C LEU A 385 -9.33 7.95 -6.72
N THR A 386 -9.44 6.78 -6.13
CA THR A 386 -8.29 5.89 -5.87
C THR A 386 -8.75 4.45 -5.81
N VAL A 387 -7.82 3.52 -5.99
CA VAL A 387 -8.03 2.10 -5.68
C VAL A 387 -7.23 1.74 -4.43
N ASP A 388 -7.78 0.90 -3.58
CA ASP A 388 -7.02 0.31 -2.48
C ASP A 388 -6.24 -0.93 -2.93
N PHE A 389 -5.52 -1.54 -2.00
CA PHE A 389 -4.73 -2.74 -2.26
C PHE A 389 -5.58 -3.97 -2.65
N PHE A 390 -6.86 -4.00 -2.30
CA PHE A 390 -7.78 -5.09 -2.68
C PHE A 390 -8.41 -4.87 -4.06
N GLY A 391 -8.16 -3.72 -4.69
CA GLY A 391 -8.77 -3.32 -5.96
C GLY A 391 -10.15 -2.70 -5.81
N ASP A 392 -10.58 -2.36 -4.60
CA ASP A 392 -11.83 -1.63 -4.38
C ASP A 392 -11.65 -0.18 -4.82
N LEU A 393 -12.61 0.34 -5.60
CA LEU A 393 -12.59 1.70 -6.15
C LEU A 393 -13.27 2.66 -5.18
N TYR A 394 -12.57 3.71 -4.78
CA TYR A 394 -13.08 4.79 -3.94
C TYR A 394 -13.26 6.04 -4.78
N VAL A 395 -14.34 6.76 -4.54
CA VAL A 395 -14.68 8.00 -5.26
C VAL A 395 -15.27 9.01 -4.29
N SER A 396 -14.78 10.24 -4.32
CA SER A 396 -15.42 11.35 -3.63
C SER A 396 -16.59 11.90 -4.46
N ASP A 397 -17.73 12.08 -3.81
CA ASP A 397 -18.90 12.72 -4.38
C ASP A 397 -19.08 14.10 -3.75
N ALA A 398 -18.73 15.13 -4.50
CA ALA A 398 -18.76 16.49 -4.01
C ALA A 398 -20.18 17.02 -3.75
N ASP A 399 -21.18 16.53 -4.49
CA ASP A 399 -22.58 16.95 -4.35
C ASP A 399 -23.21 16.34 -3.09
N ASN A 400 -22.92 15.06 -2.84
CA ASN A 400 -23.47 14.33 -1.69
C ASN A 400 -22.61 14.47 -0.43
N HIS A 401 -21.45 15.15 -0.52
CA HIS A 401 -20.53 15.37 0.60
C HIS A 401 -20.10 14.07 1.28
N GLU A 402 -19.65 13.12 0.47
CA GLU A 402 -19.30 11.78 0.92
C GLU A 402 -18.20 11.17 0.07
N VAL A 403 -17.62 10.08 0.57
CA VAL A 403 -16.78 9.17 -0.20
C VAL A 403 -17.44 7.81 -0.22
N ARG A 404 -17.52 7.22 -1.41
CA ARG A 404 -18.10 5.90 -1.63
C ARG A 404 -17.04 4.92 -2.10
N ARG A 405 -17.20 3.65 -1.73
CA ARG A 405 -16.41 2.51 -2.16
C ARG A 405 -17.26 1.55 -2.99
N TRP A 406 -16.73 1.09 -4.11
CA TRP A 406 -17.25 -0.01 -4.92
C TRP A 406 -16.28 -1.18 -4.90
N ARG A 407 -16.76 -2.34 -4.51
CA ARG A 407 -16.11 -3.62 -4.81
C ARG A 407 -16.44 -4.03 -6.23
N GLN A 408 -15.64 -4.94 -6.78
CA GLN A 408 -15.91 -5.48 -8.10
C GLN A 408 -17.29 -6.15 -8.17
N GLY A 409 -18.10 -5.71 -9.13
CA GLY A 409 -19.47 -6.21 -9.35
C GLY A 409 -20.54 -5.47 -8.55
N GLU A 410 -20.17 -4.59 -7.61
CA GLU A 410 -21.15 -3.74 -6.94
C GLU A 410 -21.70 -2.69 -7.91
N THR A 411 -23.03 -2.60 -8.01
CA THR A 411 -23.72 -1.55 -8.77
C THR A 411 -23.89 -0.26 -7.96
N TYR A 412 -23.92 -0.37 -6.64
CA TYR A 412 -24.07 0.76 -5.72
C TYR A 412 -22.90 0.83 -4.75
N GLY A 413 -22.31 2.02 -4.62
CA GLY A 413 -21.18 2.23 -3.72
C GLY A 413 -21.63 2.37 -2.27
N THR A 414 -20.86 1.79 -1.36
CA THR A 414 -21.02 1.94 0.09
C THR A 414 -20.39 3.24 0.55
N VAL A 415 -21.10 4.04 1.34
CA VAL A 415 -20.53 5.25 1.97
C VAL A 415 -19.49 4.84 3.02
N VAL A 416 -18.28 5.37 2.91
CA VAL A 416 -17.14 5.05 3.80
C VAL A 416 -16.58 6.29 4.53
N ALA A 417 -16.96 7.50 4.11
CA ALA A 417 -16.69 8.74 4.81
C ALA A 417 -17.77 9.78 4.49
N GLY A 418 -18.14 10.63 5.45
CA GLY A 418 -19.23 11.60 5.29
C GLY A 418 -20.62 10.95 5.19
N GLY A 419 -21.46 11.44 4.28
CA GLY A 419 -22.81 10.92 4.02
C GLY A 419 -23.89 11.36 5.02
N ASN A 420 -23.53 12.24 5.96
CA ASN A 420 -24.47 12.82 6.94
C ASN A 420 -24.84 14.27 6.59
N GLY A 421 -24.84 14.58 5.29
CA GLY A 421 -25.08 15.93 4.76
C GLY A 421 -23.86 16.85 4.84
N LYS A 422 -24.05 18.08 4.34
CA LYS A 422 -23.05 19.15 4.35
C LYS A 422 -22.83 19.66 5.77
N GLY A 423 -21.58 19.71 6.21
CA GLY A 423 -21.22 20.40 7.45
C GLY A 423 -19.78 20.15 7.88
N ASP A 424 -19.43 20.57 9.09
CA ASP A 424 -18.08 20.52 9.65
C ASP A 424 -17.97 19.60 10.89
N HIS A 425 -19.05 18.92 11.29
CA HIS A 425 -19.00 17.85 12.28
C HIS A 425 -18.07 16.71 11.83
N LEU A 426 -17.60 15.89 12.78
CA LEU A 426 -16.63 14.82 12.50
C LEU A 426 -17.20 13.69 11.62
N ASN A 427 -18.52 13.58 11.51
CA ASN A 427 -19.20 12.64 10.63
C ASN A 427 -19.71 13.29 9.32
N GLN A 428 -19.37 14.55 9.06
CA GLN A 428 -19.79 15.32 7.89
C GLN A 428 -18.57 15.78 7.07
N LEU A 429 -18.84 16.07 5.80
CA LEU A 429 -17.89 16.68 4.87
C LEU A 429 -18.55 17.88 4.20
N ASN A 430 -17.73 18.72 3.56
CA ASN A 430 -18.18 19.86 2.79
C ASN A 430 -17.31 19.99 1.53
N PHE A 431 -17.87 19.51 0.42
CA PHE A 431 -17.22 19.46 -0.90
C PHE A 431 -15.89 18.68 -0.86
N PRO A 432 -15.93 17.36 -0.55
CA PRO A 432 -14.73 16.54 -0.56
C PRO A 432 -14.14 16.43 -1.98
N THR A 433 -12.82 16.57 -2.12
CA THR A 433 -12.14 16.46 -3.42
C THR A 433 -11.23 15.24 -3.50
N PHE A 434 -9.92 15.39 -3.35
CA PHE A 434 -9.00 14.26 -3.47
C PHE A 434 -9.08 13.33 -2.26
N ILE A 435 -8.77 12.07 -2.52
CA ILE A 435 -8.77 11.00 -1.53
C ILE A 435 -7.50 10.16 -1.63
N PHE A 436 -7.09 9.59 -0.51
CA PHE A 436 -6.04 8.57 -0.43
C PHE A 436 -6.52 7.44 0.47
N VAL A 437 -6.18 6.19 0.14
CA VAL A 437 -6.49 5.03 0.98
C VAL A 437 -5.18 4.36 1.39
N ASP A 438 -4.96 4.23 2.71
CA ASP A 438 -3.78 3.55 3.25
C ASP A 438 -3.95 2.02 3.28
N GLN A 439 -2.88 1.31 3.65
CA GLN A 439 -2.86 -0.16 3.71
C GLN A 439 -3.85 -0.73 4.74
N ASP A 440 -4.24 0.06 5.75
CA ASP A 440 -5.26 -0.31 6.73
C ASP A 440 -6.70 -0.03 6.22
N VAL A 441 -6.84 0.34 4.94
CA VAL A 441 -8.10 0.76 4.31
C VAL A 441 -8.70 1.98 5.02
N SER A 442 -7.86 2.84 5.60
CA SER A 442 -8.32 4.13 6.10
C SER A 442 -8.35 5.14 4.97
N VAL A 443 -9.44 5.90 4.89
CA VAL A 443 -9.67 6.91 3.85
C VAL A 443 -9.27 8.28 4.38
N TYR A 444 -8.34 8.94 3.69
CA TYR A 444 -7.99 10.33 3.89
C TYR A 444 -8.72 11.15 2.84
N VAL A 445 -9.38 12.22 3.28
CA VAL A 445 -10.25 13.03 2.44
C VAL A 445 -9.88 14.49 2.61
N SER A 446 -9.63 15.16 1.48
CA SER A 446 -9.53 16.61 1.46
C SER A 446 -10.92 17.21 1.57
N ASP A 447 -11.26 17.65 2.78
CA ASP A 447 -12.53 18.29 3.11
C ASP A 447 -12.43 19.78 2.78
N ARG A 448 -12.42 20.05 1.47
CA ARG A 448 -11.91 21.28 0.85
C ARG A 448 -12.48 22.55 1.49
N ASN A 449 -13.80 22.65 1.58
CA ASN A 449 -14.45 23.88 2.07
C ASN A 449 -14.39 24.02 3.60
N ASN A 450 -14.07 22.95 4.32
CA ASN A 450 -13.79 22.98 5.75
C ASN A 450 -12.30 23.19 6.06
N ASN A 451 -11.44 23.33 5.03
CA ASN A 451 -10.01 23.62 5.17
C ASN A 451 -9.27 22.64 6.09
N ARG A 452 -9.55 21.34 5.91
CA ARG A 452 -8.97 20.25 6.71
C ARG A 452 -8.79 18.99 5.88
N ILE A 453 -7.91 18.10 6.32
CA ILE A 453 -7.90 16.71 5.89
C ILE A 453 -8.47 15.86 7.02
N MET A 454 -9.39 14.99 6.65
CA MET A 454 -10.03 14.06 7.57
C MET A 454 -9.57 12.63 7.27
N LYS A 455 -9.34 11.83 8.31
CA LYS A 455 -9.08 10.39 8.22
C LYS A 455 -10.28 9.61 8.79
N TRP A 456 -10.89 8.75 7.98
CA TRP A 456 -11.80 7.71 8.45
C TRP A 456 -11.07 6.38 8.51
N LYS A 457 -11.05 5.74 9.68
CA LYS A 457 -10.69 4.33 9.75
C LYS A 457 -11.80 3.48 9.16
N LYS A 458 -11.46 2.29 8.69
CA LYS A 458 -12.45 1.31 8.22
C LYS A 458 -13.61 1.17 9.23
N ASP A 459 -14.83 1.26 8.69
CA ASP A 459 -16.11 1.16 9.41
C ASP A 459 -16.38 2.24 10.49
N ALA A 460 -15.54 3.27 10.60
CA ALA A 460 -15.74 4.36 11.56
C ALA A 460 -16.98 5.20 11.20
N LYS A 461 -17.75 5.62 12.22
CA LYS A 461 -18.93 6.49 12.04
C LYS A 461 -18.57 7.98 11.92
N GLU A 462 -17.39 8.34 12.43
CA GLU A 462 -16.85 9.68 12.37
C GLU A 462 -15.36 9.61 12.02
N GLY A 463 -14.86 10.69 11.42
CA GLY A 463 -13.49 10.87 11.04
C GLY A 463 -12.70 11.60 12.11
N ILE A 464 -11.40 11.69 11.88
CA ILE A 464 -10.46 12.40 12.73
C ILE A 464 -9.80 13.48 11.88
N VAL A 465 -9.76 14.72 12.38
CA VAL A 465 -8.95 15.77 11.75
C VAL A 465 -7.49 15.39 11.92
N VAL A 466 -6.78 15.16 10.83
CA VAL A 466 -5.35 14.79 10.84
C VAL A 466 -4.45 15.93 10.39
N ALA A 467 -5.06 17.06 10.00
CA ALA A 467 -4.42 18.14 9.28
C ALA A 467 -5.41 19.31 9.12
N GLY A 468 -5.04 20.52 9.53
CA GLY A 468 -5.86 21.72 9.43
C GLY A 468 -6.99 21.76 10.45
N GLY A 469 -8.14 22.30 10.09
CA GLY A 469 -9.33 22.37 10.97
C GLY A 469 -9.36 23.56 11.93
N HIS A 470 -8.40 24.48 11.83
CA HIS A 470 -8.36 25.74 12.60
C HIS A 470 -8.88 26.94 11.79
N GLY A 471 -9.89 26.69 10.95
CA GLY A 471 -10.39 27.66 9.97
C GLY A 471 -9.46 27.88 8.78
N GLN A 472 -9.93 28.65 7.80
CA GLN A 472 -9.14 29.03 6.64
C GLN A 472 -8.02 29.99 7.05
N GLY A 473 -6.79 29.74 6.60
CA GLY A 473 -5.66 30.62 6.86
C GLY A 473 -4.35 30.12 6.24
N ASN A 474 -3.26 30.85 6.46
CA ASN A 474 -1.95 30.57 5.88
C ASN A 474 -0.86 30.21 6.92
N SER A 475 -1.21 30.15 8.21
CA SER A 475 -0.30 29.63 9.25
C SER A 475 0.02 28.15 9.00
N LEU A 476 1.01 27.60 9.70
CA LEU A 476 1.38 26.18 9.56
C LEU A 476 0.34 25.24 10.20
N ALA A 477 -0.54 25.72 11.06
CA ALA A 477 -1.67 24.96 11.59
C ALA A 477 -2.93 25.03 10.72
N GLN A 478 -2.95 25.88 9.68
CA GLN A 478 -4.13 26.14 8.85
C GLN A 478 -3.90 25.73 7.40
N LEU A 479 -5.01 25.41 6.72
CA LEU A 479 -5.07 25.20 5.27
C LEU A 479 -5.99 26.23 4.64
N SER A 480 -5.90 26.33 3.32
CA SER A 480 -6.83 27.10 2.50
C SER A 480 -7.17 26.29 1.26
N HIS A 481 -8.36 25.69 1.28
CA HIS A 481 -8.90 24.84 0.21
C HIS A 481 -7.92 23.73 -0.21
N PRO A 482 -7.60 22.78 0.70
CA PRO A 482 -6.73 21.67 0.35
C PRO A 482 -7.35 20.83 -0.78
N GLU A 483 -6.51 20.44 -1.73
CA GLU A 483 -6.89 19.57 -2.85
C GLU A 483 -6.17 18.23 -2.72
N GLY A 484 -5.14 17.94 -3.52
CA GLY A 484 -4.41 16.68 -3.52
C GLY A 484 -3.89 16.29 -2.14
N VAL A 485 -4.10 15.03 -1.77
CA VAL A 485 -3.59 14.42 -0.54
C VAL A 485 -2.95 13.08 -0.87
N ILE A 486 -1.75 12.84 -0.35
CA ILE A 486 -1.10 11.54 -0.36
C ILE A 486 -0.49 11.26 1.01
N VAL A 487 -0.40 10.00 1.38
CA VAL A 487 0.19 9.58 2.66
C VAL A 487 1.32 8.61 2.38
N ASP A 488 2.48 8.84 3.00
CA ASP A 488 3.60 7.89 2.90
C ASP A 488 3.41 6.69 3.85
N GLN A 489 4.28 5.70 3.72
CA GLN A 489 4.28 4.49 4.56
C GLN A 489 4.51 4.76 6.07
N PHE A 490 4.97 5.96 6.45
CA PHE A 490 5.17 6.36 7.84
C PHE A 490 3.95 7.11 8.41
N GLY A 491 2.93 7.37 7.59
CA GLY A 491 1.77 8.17 7.94
C GLY A 491 2.01 9.67 7.85
N SER A 492 3.07 10.13 7.15
CA SER A 492 3.23 11.54 6.83
C SER A 492 2.27 11.92 5.71
N ILE A 493 1.54 13.01 5.89
CA ILE A 493 0.48 13.47 5.01
C ILE A 493 1.01 14.65 4.20
N TYR A 494 1.01 14.55 2.88
CA TYR A 494 1.42 15.62 1.96
C TYR A 494 0.20 16.18 1.27
N ILE A 495 0.06 17.51 1.30
CA ILE A 495 -1.16 18.19 0.91
C ILE A 495 -0.83 19.32 -0.05
N ALA A 496 -1.57 19.38 -1.14
CA ALA A 496 -1.64 20.56 -1.99
C ALA A 496 -2.56 21.60 -1.33
N ASP A 497 -1.95 22.57 -0.65
CA ASP A 497 -2.64 23.67 0.04
C ASP A 497 -2.93 24.77 -1.00
N CYS A 498 -3.94 24.54 -1.84
CA CYS A 498 -4.12 25.20 -3.15
C CYS A 498 -4.09 26.73 -3.03
N TYR A 499 -4.89 27.33 -2.16
CA TYR A 499 -4.98 28.78 -2.05
C TYR A 499 -3.86 29.41 -1.23
N ASN A 500 -3.04 28.61 -0.56
CA ASN A 500 -1.78 29.07 0.02
C ASN A 500 -0.57 28.84 -0.91
N HIS A 501 -0.78 28.28 -2.11
CA HIS A 501 0.23 28.15 -3.15
C HIS A 501 1.46 27.33 -2.74
N ARG A 502 1.25 26.28 -1.93
CA ARG A 502 2.34 25.50 -1.32
C ARG A 502 1.99 24.02 -1.19
N ILE A 503 2.99 23.17 -1.04
CA ILE A 503 2.82 21.79 -0.58
C ILE A 503 3.27 21.71 0.86
N VAL A 504 2.40 21.23 1.74
CA VAL A 504 2.70 21.06 3.17
C VAL A 504 2.75 19.59 3.54
N ARG A 505 3.62 19.25 4.49
CA ARG A 505 3.71 17.93 5.10
C ARG A 505 3.28 18.02 6.56
N TRP A 506 2.35 17.17 6.98
CA TRP A 506 2.05 16.91 8.37
C TRP A 506 2.58 15.55 8.80
N LEU A 507 3.26 15.51 9.95
CA LEU A 507 3.59 14.26 10.60
C LEU A 507 2.37 13.75 11.37
N ARG A 508 2.29 12.43 11.57
CA ARG A 508 1.24 11.82 12.38
C ARG A 508 1.18 12.45 13.78
N GLY A 509 0.03 13.01 14.13
CA GLY A 509 -0.21 13.64 15.43
C GLY A 509 0.38 15.05 15.59
N ALA A 510 0.97 15.62 14.54
CA ALA A 510 1.44 17.00 14.56
C ALA A 510 0.27 18.00 14.56
N THR A 511 0.45 19.12 15.25
CA THR A 511 -0.51 20.23 15.30
C THR A 511 -0.26 21.27 14.21
N GLU A 512 0.91 21.25 13.58
CA GLU A 512 1.33 22.17 12.52
C GLU A 512 2.17 21.45 11.46
N GLY A 513 2.09 21.94 10.23
CA GLY A 513 2.72 21.37 9.07
C GLY A 513 4.08 21.99 8.80
N THR A 514 4.78 21.44 7.83
CA THR A 514 6.01 22.04 7.30
C THR A 514 5.87 22.19 5.79
N VAL A 515 6.18 23.37 5.27
CA VAL A 515 6.22 23.57 3.81
C VAL A 515 7.39 22.75 3.26
N VAL A 516 7.10 21.88 2.29
CA VAL A 516 8.14 21.02 1.67
C VAL A 516 8.62 21.55 0.33
N VAL A 517 7.74 22.22 -0.43
CA VAL A 517 8.04 22.99 -1.64
C VAL A 517 7.03 24.14 -1.78
N GLY A 518 7.40 25.21 -2.47
CA GLY A 518 6.54 26.37 -2.69
C GLY A 518 6.60 27.42 -1.57
N GLU A 519 7.69 27.47 -0.81
CA GLU A 519 7.89 28.46 0.28
C GLU A 519 7.77 29.92 -0.18
N LYS A 520 8.04 30.19 -1.47
CA LYS A 520 7.90 31.53 -2.07
C LYS A 520 6.46 31.87 -2.47
N GLY A 521 5.51 30.97 -2.21
CA GLY A 521 4.08 31.17 -2.45
C GLY A 521 3.75 31.37 -3.93
N ARG A 522 2.84 32.32 -4.19
CA ARG A 522 2.26 32.53 -5.52
C ARG A 522 3.29 33.02 -6.54
N GLY A 523 3.39 32.37 -7.68
CA GLY A 523 4.19 32.85 -8.82
C GLY A 523 4.44 31.80 -9.90
N LYS A 524 5.34 32.10 -10.84
CA LYS A 524 5.66 31.26 -12.01
C LYS A 524 7.07 30.67 -12.01
N GLN A 525 7.91 31.05 -11.04
CA GLN A 525 9.27 30.51 -10.92
C GLN A 525 9.23 29.01 -10.54
N THR A 526 10.36 28.33 -10.63
CA THR A 526 10.49 26.88 -10.40
C THR A 526 10.32 26.45 -8.93
N ASN A 527 10.27 27.42 -8.01
CA ASN A 527 10.05 27.24 -6.58
C ASN A 527 8.76 27.94 -6.09
N GLN A 528 7.89 28.33 -7.03
CA GLN A 528 6.61 28.99 -6.79
C GLN A 528 5.49 28.19 -7.45
N PHE A 529 4.27 28.32 -6.94
CA PHE A 529 3.08 27.69 -7.51
C PHE A 529 1.94 28.70 -7.66
N SER A 530 0.90 28.33 -8.42
CA SER A 530 -0.34 29.06 -8.56
C SER A 530 -1.50 28.04 -8.50
N CYS A 531 -2.12 27.90 -7.32
CA CYS A 531 -3.09 26.87 -6.97
C CYS A 531 -2.65 25.44 -7.34
N PRO A 532 -1.69 24.85 -6.60
CA PRO A 532 -1.37 23.45 -6.79
C PRO A 532 -2.58 22.59 -6.42
N THR A 533 -2.97 21.66 -7.30
CA THR A 533 -4.17 20.82 -7.13
C THR A 533 -3.82 19.35 -6.91
N GLY A 534 -2.95 18.78 -7.73
CA GLY A 534 -2.56 17.38 -7.68
C GLY A 534 -1.17 17.19 -7.08
N VAL A 535 -0.99 16.16 -6.27
CA VAL A 535 0.30 15.79 -5.69
C VAL A 535 0.50 14.27 -5.82
N ALA A 536 1.69 13.85 -6.22
CA ALA A 536 2.05 12.45 -6.29
C ALA A 536 3.54 12.26 -6.01
N ILE A 537 3.91 11.11 -5.45
CA ILE A 537 5.30 10.72 -5.20
C ILE A 537 5.55 9.40 -5.94
N ASP A 538 6.64 9.33 -6.70
CA ASP A 538 7.04 8.08 -7.36
C ASP A 538 7.89 7.18 -6.46
N ARG A 539 8.26 5.99 -6.96
CA ARG A 539 9.03 4.99 -6.20
C ARG A 539 10.44 5.47 -5.86
N GLU A 540 10.98 6.43 -6.62
CA GLU A 540 12.27 7.06 -6.35
C GLU A 540 12.17 8.23 -5.35
N GLY A 541 10.97 8.48 -4.82
CA GLY A 541 10.71 9.55 -3.86
C GLY A 541 10.61 10.95 -4.49
N ARG A 542 10.53 11.06 -5.81
CA ARG A 542 10.40 12.36 -6.50
C ARG A 542 8.97 12.85 -6.38
N LEU A 543 8.82 14.14 -6.07
CA LEU A 543 7.52 14.79 -5.88
C LEU A 543 7.06 15.42 -7.19
N TYR A 544 5.81 15.15 -7.57
CA TYR A 544 5.14 15.70 -8.72
C TYR A 544 4.00 16.59 -8.23
N VAL A 545 3.96 17.82 -8.73
CA VAL A 545 2.96 18.83 -8.36
C VAL A 545 2.29 19.33 -9.61
N VAL A 546 0.96 19.21 -9.67
CA VAL A 546 0.15 19.85 -10.70
C VAL A 546 -0.08 21.30 -10.30
N ASP A 547 0.58 22.21 -11.01
CA ASP A 547 0.57 23.64 -10.77
C ASP A 547 -0.52 24.28 -11.66
N CYS A 548 -1.78 24.05 -11.26
CA CYS A 548 -2.97 24.19 -12.10
C CYS A 548 -3.08 25.54 -12.80
N SER A 549 -2.98 26.66 -12.07
CA SER A 549 -3.14 27.99 -12.67
C SER A 549 -1.90 28.48 -13.43
N ASN A 550 -0.82 27.70 -13.45
CA ASN A 550 0.34 27.90 -14.30
C ASN A 550 0.38 26.91 -15.48
N ASP A 551 -0.67 26.11 -15.68
CA ASP A 551 -0.83 25.18 -16.81
C ASP A 551 0.37 24.22 -16.98
N ARG A 552 0.90 23.71 -15.86
CA ARG A 552 2.09 22.85 -15.87
C ARG A 552 2.10 21.80 -14.76
N VAL A 553 2.97 20.81 -14.92
CA VAL A 553 3.37 19.87 -13.87
C VAL A 553 4.85 20.05 -13.57
N GLN A 554 5.18 20.22 -12.29
CA GLN A 554 6.56 20.31 -11.82
C GLN A 554 6.99 19.04 -11.10
N LYS A 555 8.24 18.62 -11.33
CA LYS A 555 8.90 17.51 -10.65
C LYS A 555 10.02 18.03 -9.77
N PHE A 556 10.09 17.57 -8.53
CA PHE A 556 11.14 17.89 -7.58
C PHE A 556 11.90 16.63 -7.20
N ASP A 557 13.21 16.64 -7.40
CA ASP A 557 14.07 15.52 -7.02
C ASP A 557 14.37 15.57 -5.51
N VAL A 558 14.60 14.40 -4.92
CA VAL A 558 15.02 14.28 -3.52
C VAL A 558 16.32 15.04 -3.31
N ASP A 559 16.38 15.81 -2.22
CA ASP A 559 17.61 16.45 -1.77
C ASP A 559 18.45 15.42 -1.01
N THR A 560 19.58 15.04 -1.60
CA THR A 560 20.50 14.04 -1.06
C THR A 560 21.68 14.67 -0.33
N ALA A 561 21.63 15.99 -0.08
CA ALA A 561 22.70 16.78 0.54
C ALA A 561 22.80 16.58 2.06
#